data_AF-A0A415EI92-F1
#
_entry.id   AF-A0A415EI92-F1
#
_cell.length_a   1.000
_cell.length_b   1.000
_cell.length_c   1.000
_cell.angle_alpha   90.00
_cell.angle_beta   90.00
_cell.angle_gamma   90.00
#
_symmetry.space_group_name_H-M   'P 1'
#
loop_
_entity.id
_entity.type
_entity.pdbx_description
1 polymer ?
#
loop_
_entity_poly.entity_id
_entity_poly.type
_entity_poly.pdbx_seq_one_letter_code
_entity_poly.pdbx_strand_id
1 'polypeptide(L)'
;MFIVKKLMGLVLLLCLCTGTAFAADWQYLGESQDGAASEFIDTASVQKDNNEAVVWKKYITPEGKSILQQLVLKRKVKMAAVKARYVFAPDGTRKIADLVKSDSKLRFFECYPESDNEVIYAYLWPQDIHTSPDRWYYLGTDNGGCNFYVDNSTVVKGTEYASVWTKRLSPKGTWTIAHYTMRRRERSYTVPIAYSLVRLGKGGYIDAESFAKAAYPILPDSLEEKLYDAIW
;
A
#
# COMPACT_ATOMS: atom_id res chain seq x y z
N MET A 1 -32.37 12.44 54.29
CA MET A 1 -32.24 12.04 52.86
C MET A 1 -31.35 13.02 52.07
N PHE A 2 -30.16 13.37 52.57
CA PHE A 2 -29.25 14.32 51.90
C PHE A 2 -27.85 13.73 51.61
N ILE A 3 -27.47 12.68 52.33
CA ILE A 3 -26.15 12.03 52.23
C ILE A 3 -26.07 11.13 50.98
N VAL A 4 -27.14 10.42 50.63
CA VAL A 4 -27.18 9.51 49.47
C VAL A 4 -27.02 10.26 48.13
N LYS A 5 -27.56 11.48 48.01
CA LYS A 5 -27.43 12.30 46.80
C LYS A 5 -26.00 12.82 46.57
N LYS A 6 -25.27 13.17 47.64
CA LYS A 6 -23.87 13.59 47.55
C LYS A 6 -22.94 12.42 47.24
N LEU A 7 -23.23 11.24 47.78
CA LEU A 7 -22.46 10.02 47.49
C LEU A 7 -22.61 9.58 46.02
N MET A 8 -23.82 9.68 45.46
CA MET A 8 -24.08 9.37 44.04
C MET A 8 -23.35 10.31 43.09
N GLY A 9 -23.25 11.60 43.43
CA GLY A 9 -22.48 12.57 42.63
C GLY A 9 -20.97 12.31 42.64
N LEU A 10 -20.42 11.84 43.77
CA LEU A 10 -19.00 11.49 43.90
C LEU A 10 -18.66 10.21 43.10
N VAL A 11 -19.56 9.22 43.10
CA VAL A 11 -19.40 7.98 42.32
C VAL A 11 -19.50 8.25 40.81
N LEU A 12 -20.39 9.14 40.37
CA LEU A 12 -20.45 9.58 38.96
C LEU A 12 -19.20 10.37 38.53
N LEU A 13 -18.62 11.19 39.42
CA LEU A 13 -17.37 11.91 39.14
C LEU A 13 -16.16 10.96 39.03
N LEU A 14 -16.13 9.89 39.84
CA LEU A 14 -15.08 8.86 39.80
C LEU A 14 -15.16 8.00 38.53
N CYS A 15 -16.35 7.83 37.92
CA CYS A 15 -16.50 7.20 36.60
C CYS A 15 -15.97 8.04 35.44
N LEU A 16 -15.79 9.35 35.61
CA LEU A 16 -15.17 10.24 34.61
C LEU A 16 -13.63 10.22 34.68
N CYS A 17 -13.05 9.59 35.70
CA CYS A 17 -11.60 9.45 35.90
C CYS A 17 -11.05 8.09 35.42
N THR A 18 -11.86 7.22 34.82
CA THR A 18 -11.34 6.08 34.08
C THR A 18 -10.68 6.63 32.82
N GLY A 19 -9.36 6.47 32.71
CA GLY A 19 -8.52 7.11 31.70
C GLY A 19 -9.08 7.03 30.28
N THR A 20 -8.58 7.90 29.40
CA THR A 20 -8.89 7.88 27.96
C THR A 20 -8.85 6.45 27.45
N ALA A 21 -10.03 5.83 27.33
CA ALA A 21 -10.18 4.65 26.53
C ALA A 21 -9.91 5.17 25.12
N PHE A 22 -8.70 4.95 24.63
CA PHE A 22 -8.43 5.03 23.20
C PHE A 22 -9.28 3.91 22.60
N ALA A 23 -10.56 4.20 22.35
CA ALA A 23 -11.35 3.40 21.46
C ALA A 23 -10.53 3.33 20.18
N ALA A 24 -10.22 2.12 19.71
CA ALA A 24 -9.55 1.96 18.45
C ALA A 24 -10.47 2.55 17.38
N ASP A 25 -10.11 3.73 16.87
CA ASP A 25 -10.88 4.47 15.88
C ASP A 25 -10.53 3.90 14.50
N TRP A 26 -11.07 2.70 14.26
CA TRP A 26 -10.92 1.96 13.01
C TRP A 26 -11.66 2.67 11.88
N GLN A 27 -10.91 3.33 11.02
CA GLN A 27 -11.44 3.97 9.82
C GLN A 27 -11.34 3.02 8.63
N TYR A 28 -12.42 2.86 7.88
CA TYR A 28 -12.44 2.12 6.62
C TYR A 28 -11.66 2.85 5.53
N LEU A 29 -10.81 2.13 4.81
CA LEU A 29 -9.99 2.67 3.72
C LEU A 29 -10.37 2.16 2.34
N GLY A 30 -11.05 1.01 2.24
CA GLY A 30 -11.44 0.41 0.97
C GLY A 30 -11.42 -1.10 1.00
N GLU A 31 -11.50 -1.71 -0.19
CA GLU A 31 -11.20 -3.12 -0.39
C GLU A 31 -9.68 -3.32 -0.51
N SER A 32 -9.17 -4.47 -0.06
CA SER A 32 -7.79 -4.87 -0.28
C SER A 32 -7.51 -4.98 -1.78
N GLN A 33 -6.25 -4.80 -2.15
CA GLN A 33 -5.81 -4.78 -3.54
C GLN A 33 -6.17 -6.05 -4.35
N ASP A 34 -6.37 -7.20 -3.70
CA ASP A 34 -6.83 -8.45 -4.32
C ASP A 34 -8.37 -8.63 -4.35
N GLY A 35 -9.11 -7.69 -3.75
CA GLY A 35 -10.57 -7.69 -3.59
C GLY A 35 -11.09 -8.70 -2.57
N ALA A 36 -10.23 -9.29 -1.74
CA ALA A 36 -10.62 -10.40 -0.85
C ALA A 36 -11.07 -9.93 0.56
N ALA A 37 -10.77 -8.71 0.97
CA ALA A 37 -11.05 -8.20 2.30
C ALA A 37 -11.34 -6.69 2.30
N SER A 38 -11.96 -6.20 3.36
CA SER A 38 -12.04 -4.77 3.67
C SER A 38 -10.82 -4.34 4.48
N GLU A 39 -10.17 -3.23 4.11
CA GLU A 39 -9.01 -2.65 4.80
C GLU A 39 -9.43 -1.48 5.71
N PHE A 40 -8.81 -1.43 6.89
CA PHE A 40 -9.03 -0.41 7.91
C PHE A 40 -7.72 0.05 8.53
N ILE A 41 -7.68 1.30 8.98
CA ILE A 41 -6.57 1.89 9.75
C ILE A 41 -7.04 2.26 11.16
N ASP A 42 -6.21 1.99 12.17
CA ASP A 42 -6.45 2.47 13.54
C ASP A 42 -5.83 3.85 13.70
N THR A 43 -6.68 4.87 13.58
CA THR A 43 -6.26 6.27 13.57
C THR A 43 -5.73 6.73 14.93
N ALA A 44 -6.24 6.15 16.02
CA ALA A 44 -5.77 6.42 17.38
C ALA A 44 -4.36 5.87 17.64
N SER A 45 -3.91 4.89 16.84
CA SER A 45 -2.59 4.29 16.99
C SER A 45 -1.47 5.00 16.22
N VAL A 46 -1.80 5.97 15.38
CA VAL A 46 -0.85 6.62 14.47
C VAL A 46 0.21 7.37 15.28
N GLN A 47 1.45 6.91 15.18
CA GLN A 47 2.62 7.63 15.66
C GLN A 47 3.43 8.03 14.44
N LYS A 48 3.51 9.32 14.12
CA LYS A 48 4.23 9.78 12.91
C LYS A 48 5.04 11.04 13.15
N ASP A 49 6.15 11.14 12.44
CA ASP A 49 6.94 12.34 12.33
C ASP A 49 7.23 12.67 10.84
N ASN A 50 8.25 13.49 10.57
CA ASN A 50 8.63 13.88 9.22
C ASN A 50 9.39 12.81 8.43
N ASN A 51 9.83 11.73 9.09
CA ASN A 51 10.65 10.68 8.51
C ASN A 51 9.93 9.33 8.47
N GLU A 52 9.14 9.02 9.49
CA GLU A 52 8.49 7.73 9.65
C GLU A 52 7.10 7.79 10.29
N ALA A 53 6.36 6.70 10.12
CA ALA A 53 5.12 6.46 10.83
C ALA A 53 5.03 5.01 11.29
N VAL A 54 4.42 4.78 12.45
CA VAL A 54 4.01 3.48 12.95
C VAL A 54 2.50 3.49 13.14
N VAL A 55 1.82 2.50 12.59
CA VAL A 55 0.35 2.43 12.61
C VAL A 55 -0.13 0.99 12.57
N TRP A 56 -1.29 0.74 13.16
CA TRP A 56 -2.00 -0.52 12.98
C TRP A 56 -2.99 -0.44 11.82
N LYS A 57 -2.99 -1.49 11.02
CA LYS A 57 -4.02 -1.73 10.01
C LYS A 57 -4.64 -3.11 10.17
N LYS A 58 -5.86 -3.26 9.67
CA LYS A 58 -6.64 -4.48 9.78
C LYS A 58 -7.34 -4.79 8.48
N TYR A 59 -7.31 -6.06 8.10
CA TYR A 59 -8.13 -6.63 7.04
C TYR A 59 -9.24 -7.47 7.64
N ILE A 60 -10.44 -7.43 7.09
CA ILE A 60 -11.56 -8.29 7.47
C ILE A 60 -12.10 -8.96 6.20
N THR A 61 -12.06 -10.29 6.14
CA THR A 61 -12.67 -11.04 5.04
C THR A 61 -14.19 -11.14 5.24
N PRO A 62 -14.98 -11.40 4.18
CA PRO A 62 -16.43 -11.58 4.30
C PRO A 62 -16.84 -12.67 5.30
N GLU A 63 -15.99 -13.69 5.49
CA GLU A 63 -16.23 -14.78 6.45
C GLU A 63 -15.89 -14.41 7.91
N GLY A 64 -15.49 -13.17 8.19
CA GLY A 64 -15.22 -12.67 9.54
C GLY A 64 -13.80 -12.94 10.05
N LYS A 65 -12.93 -13.54 9.23
CA LYS A 65 -11.50 -13.66 9.57
C LYS A 65 -10.88 -12.27 9.50
N SER A 66 -10.04 -11.92 10.47
CA SER A 66 -9.27 -10.67 10.41
C SER A 66 -7.77 -10.86 10.51
N ILE A 67 -7.04 -9.97 9.85
CA ILE A 67 -5.58 -9.91 9.90
C ILE A 67 -5.21 -8.52 10.40
N LEU A 68 -4.53 -8.46 11.53
CA LEU A 68 -4.06 -7.22 12.16
C LEU A 68 -2.55 -7.10 11.96
N GLN A 69 -2.09 -5.97 11.42
CA GLN A 69 -0.68 -5.71 11.13
C GLN A 69 -0.25 -4.37 11.72
N GLN A 70 0.91 -4.36 12.38
CA GLN A 70 1.59 -3.12 12.70
C GLN A 70 2.58 -2.82 11.58
N LEU A 71 2.43 -1.67 10.94
CA LEU A 71 3.30 -1.19 9.88
C LEU A 71 4.27 -0.14 10.42
N VAL A 72 5.48 -0.13 9.87
CA VAL A 72 6.43 0.98 9.94
C VAL A 72 6.61 1.50 8.52
N LEU A 73 6.28 2.77 8.29
CA LEU A 73 6.41 3.43 6.99
C LEU A 73 7.55 4.46 7.04
N LYS A 74 8.38 4.50 5.99
CA LYS A 74 9.43 5.50 5.81
C LYS A 74 8.98 6.49 4.74
N ARG A 75 8.81 7.76 5.14
CA ARG A 75 8.26 8.82 4.29
C ARG A 75 9.12 9.05 3.05
N LYS A 76 10.37 9.46 3.23
CA LYS A 76 11.25 9.93 2.13
C LYS A 76 11.51 8.90 1.03
N VAL A 77 11.53 7.61 1.38
CA VAL A 77 11.78 6.52 0.43
C VAL A 77 10.50 5.76 0.04
N LYS A 78 9.34 6.14 0.59
CA LYS A 78 8.03 5.55 0.32
C LYS A 78 8.04 4.01 0.43
N MET A 79 8.55 3.52 1.56
CA MET A 79 8.63 2.09 1.87
C MET A 79 7.89 1.76 3.17
N ALA A 80 7.37 0.53 3.27
CA ALA A 80 6.73 0.03 4.47
C ALA A 80 7.33 -1.32 4.90
N ALA A 81 7.20 -1.65 6.18
CA ALA A 81 7.60 -2.93 6.74
C ALA A 81 6.54 -3.42 7.75
N VAL A 82 6.27 -4.72 7.75
CA VAL A 82 5.41 -5.35 8.78
C VAL A 82 6.24 -5.64 10.02
N LYS A 83 5.99 -4.87 11.09
CA LYS A 83 6.63 -5.01 12.41
C LYS A 83 6.04 -6.16 13.22
N ALA A 84 4.72 -6.36 13.15
CA ALA A 84 4.02 -7.45 13.82
C ALA A 84 2.76 -7.84 13.03
N ARG A 85 2.32 -9.11 13.16
CA ARG A 85 1.11 -9.60 12.49
C ARG A 85 0.38 -10.62 13.34
N TYR A 86 -0.94 -10.45 13.44
CA TYR A 86 -1.85 -11.34 14.14
C TYR A 86 -2.98 -11.74 13.19
N VAL A 87 -3.48 -12.95 13.34
CA VAL A 87 -4.62 -13.47 12.61
C VAL A 87 -5.68 -13.87 13.62
N PHE A 88 -6.90 -13.40 13.42
CA PHE A 88 -8.04 -13.77 14.24
C PHE A 88 -9.01 -14.58 13.37
N ALA A 89 -9.36 -15.77 13.85
CA ALA A 89 -10.44 -16.54 13.28
C ALA A 89 -11.81 -15.90 13.63
N PRO A 90 -12.89 -16.26 12.91
CA PRO A 90 -14.22 -15.67 13.13
C PRO A 90 -14.77 -15.89 14.55
N ASP A 91 -14.30 -16.92 15.25
CA ASP A 91 -14.63 -17.23 16.66
C ASP A 91 -13.85 -16.36 17.67
N GLY A 92 -13.00 -15.45 17.20
CA GLY A 92 -12.14 -14.60 18.03
C GLY A 92 -10.79 -15.23 18.41
N THR A 93 -10.54 -16.48 18.04
CA THR A 93 -9.27 -17.16 18.33
C THR A 93 -8.11 -16.45 17.65
N ARG A 94 -7.10 -16.03 18.44
CA ARG A 94 -5.92 -15.30 17.96
C ARG A 94 -4.72 -16.21 17.73
N LYS A 95 -4.10 -16.08 16.55
CA LYS A 95 -2.78 -16.63 16.21
C LYS A 95 -1.78 -15.49 15.98
N ILE A 96 -0.58 -15.64 16.52
CA ILE A 96 0.57 -14.78 16.17
C ILE A 96 1.14 -15.31 14.84
N ALA A 97 1.13 -14.48 13.80
CA ALA A 97 1.69 -14.83 12.49
C ALA A 97 3.11 -14.27 12.33
N ASP A 98 3.36 -13.06 12.81
CA ASP A 98 4.69 -12.47 12.91
C ASP A 98 4.89 -11.90 14.32
N LEU A 99 5.92 -12.37 15.02
CA LEU A 99 6.37 -11.75 16.28
C LEU A 99 6.81 -10.31 16.03
N VAL A 100 6.72 -9.48 17.07
CA VAL A 100 7.20 -8.09 17.03
C VAL A 100 8.69 -8.08 16.68
N LYS A 101 9.04 -7.46 15.55
CA LYS A 101 10.41 -7.36 15.05
C LYS A 101 11.09 -6.13 15.64
N SER A 102 12.38 -6.26 15.96
CA SER A 102 13.27 -5.13 16.16
C SER A 102 13.50 -4.40 14.85
N ASP A 103 13.86 -3.12 14.91
CA ASP A 103 14.02 -2.28 13.72
C ASP A 103 15.06 -2.84 12.73
N SER A 104 16.14 -3.45 13.24
CA SER A 104 17.18 -4.12 12.43
C SER A 104 16.68 -5.35 11.66
N LYS A 105 15.53 -5.92 12.02
CA LYS A 105 14.91 -7.08 11.37
C LYS A 105 13.76 -6.70 10.45
N LEU A 106 13.43 -5.42 10.34
CA LEU A 106 12.39 -4.95 9.43
C LEU A 106 12.85 -5.17 7.99
N ARG A 107 12.00 -5.81 7.20
CA ARG A 107 12.16 -5.93 5.75
C ARG A 107 11.22 -4.95 5.10
N PHE A 108 11.80 -3.95 4.45
CA PHE A 108 11.06 -2.92 3.76
C PHE A 108 10.69 -3.37 2.36
N PHE A 109 9.50 -2.99 1.93
CA PHE A 109 8.96 -3.17 0.59
C PHE A 109 8.36 -1.85 0.12
N GLU A 110 8.29 -1.66 -1.19
CA GLU A 110 7.80 -0.45 -1.82
C GLU A 110 6.31 -0.23 -1.52
N CYS A 111 5.92 1.00 -1.22
CA CYS A 111 4.51 1.42 -1.30
C CYS A 111 4.23 1.83 -2.75
N TYR A 112 4.16 0.83 -3.63
CA TYR A 112 3.94 1.02 -5.06
C TYR A 112 2.50 1.47 -5.37
N PRO A 113 2.25 2.01 -6.58
CA PRO A 113 0.94 2.48 -6.99
C PRO A 113 -0.19 1.48 -6.72
N GLU A 114 -1.31 1.96 -6.18
CA GLU A 114 -2.53 1.19 -5.87
C GLU A 114 -2.33 0.06 -4.85
N SER A 115 -1.17 -0.05 -4.21
CA SER A 115 -1.00 -0.98 -3.10
C SER A 115 -1.74 -0.50 -1.86
N ASP A 116 -2.22 -1.45 -1.05
CA ASP A 116 -2.76 -1.20 0.30
C ASP A 116 -1.83 -0.28 1.13
N ASN A 117 -0.51 -0.43 0.96
CA ASN A 117 0.46 0.37 1.69
C ASN A 117 0.58 1.80 1.14
N GLU A 118 0.34 2.01 -0.16
CA GLU A 118 0.21 3.35 -0.71
C GLU A 118 -1.05 4.05 -0.21
N VAL A 119 -2.17 3.33 -0.05
CA VAL A 119 -3.41 3.89 0.53
C VAL A 119 -3.14 4.38 1.96
N ILE A 120 -2.47 3.57 2.79
CA ILE A 120 -2.04 3.97 4.13
C ILE A 120 -1.07 5.15 4.08
N TYR A 121 -0.10 5.13 3.17
CA TYR A 121 0.86 6.23 3.00
C TYR A 121 0.15 7.55 2.65
N ALA A 122 -0.79 7.52 1.69
CA ALA A 122 -1.59 8.66 1.27
C ALA A 122 -2.42 9.22 2.42
N TYR A 123 -2.98 8.35 3.25
CA TYR A 123 -3.71 8.75 4.45
C TYR A 123 -2.81 9.52 5.44
N LEU A 124 -1.58 9.04 5.67
CA LEU A 124 -0.66 9.64 6.64
C LEU A 124 -0.03 10.95 6.14
N TRP A 125 0.18 11.07 4.83
CA TRP A 125 0.81 12.21 4.16
C TRP A 125 0.08 12.57 2.84
N PRO A 126 -1.11 13.19 2.91
CA PRO A 126 -1.98 13.41 1.75
C PRO A 126 -1.44 14.40 0.71
N GLN A 127 -0.49 15.27 1.09
CA GLN A 127 0.13 16.23 0.16
C GLN A 127 1.19 15.58 -0.74
N ASP A 128 1.63 14.35 -0.44
CA ASP A 128 2.76 13.69 -1.10
C ASP A 128 2.33 12.71 -2.22
N ILE A 129 1.03 12.54 -2.48
CA ILE A 129 0.52 11.67 -3.55
C ILE A 129 -0.53 12.40 -4.40
N HIS A 130 -0.29 12.45 -5.72
CA HIS A 130 -1.33 12.79 -6.68
C HIS A 130 -2.25 11.58 -6.89
N THR A 131 -3.27 11.43 -6.05
CA THR A 131 -4.40 10.52 -6.30
C THR A 131 -5.38 11.10 -7.34
N SER A 132 -4.88 11.90 -8.28
CA SER A 132 -5.71 12.54 -9.32
C SER A 132 -6.36 11.45 -10.20
N PRO A 133 -7.61 11.64 -10.65
CA PRO A 133 -8.23 10.75 -11.63
C PRO A 133 -7.40 10.55 -12.91
N ASP A 134 -6.50 11.50 -13.22
CA ASP A 134 -5.60 11.44 -14.40
C ASP A 134 -4.23 10.80 -14.09
N ARG A 135 -4.09 10.11 -12.96
CA ARG A 135 -2.82 9.48 -12.54
C ARG A 135 -2.31 8.48 -13.59
N TRP A 136 -3.19 7.63 -14.09
CA TRP A 136 -2.85 6.61 -15.08
C TRP A 136 -3.11 7.11 -16.49
N TYR A 137 -2.04 7.45 -17.19
CA TYR A 137 -2.10 7.85 -18.58
C TYR A 137 -2.00 6.61 -19.48
N TYR A 138 -3.00 6.42 -20.35
CA TYR A 138 -3.04 5.29 -21.29
C TYR A 138 -2.03 5.49 -22.43
N LEU A 139 -1.18 4.49 -22.66
CA LEU A 139 -0.14 4.51 -23.71
C LEU A 139 -0.46 3.60 -24.89
N GLY A 140 -1.31 2.59 -24.70
CA GLY A 140 -1.68 1.68 -25.77
C GLY A 140 -2.14 0.32 -25.26
N THR A 141 -2.36 -0.58 -26.21
CA THR A 141 -2.75 -1.97 -25.97
C THR A 141 -1.74 -2.88 -26.66
N ASP A 142 -1.29 -3.92 -25.97
CA ASP A 142 -0.41 -4.92 -26.57
C ASP A 142 -1.17 -5.93 -27.44
N ASN A 143 -0.42 -6.77 -28.16
CA ASN A 143 -1.00 -7.80 -29.02
C ASN A 143 -1.85 -8.84 -28.28
N GLY A 144 -1.71 -8.95 -26.95
CA GLY A 144 -2.52 -9.81 -26.09
C GLY A 144 -3.81 -9.13 -25.60
N GLY A 145 -4.08 -7.89 -26.02
CA GLY A 145 -5.23 -7.11 -25.58
C GLY A 145 -5.06 -6.46 -24.21
N CYS A 146 -3.86 -6.47 -23.61
CA CYS A 146 -3.64 -5.83 -22.33
C CYS A 146 -3.38 -4.33 -22.53
N ASN A 147 -4.07 -3.50 -21.75
CA ASN A 147 -3.87 -2.06 -21.76
C ASN A 147 -2.66 -1.68 -20.92
N PHE A 148 -1.84 -0.76 -21.43
CA PHE A 148 -0.63 -0.28 -20.80
C PHE A 148 -0.79 1.18 -20.42
N TYR A 149 -0.51 1.47 -19.15
CA TYR A 149 -0.64 2.78 -18.55
C TYR A 149 0.66 3.18 -17.88
N VAL A 150 0.91 4.48 -17.81
CA VAL A 150 2.01 5.08 -17.06
C VAL A 150 1.45 5.89 -15.90
N ASP A 151 2.07 5.77 -14.72
CA ASP A 151 1.75 6.61 -13.58
C ASP A 151 2.51 7.93 -13.68
N ASN A 152 1.83 8.93 -14.26
CA ASN A 152 2.42 10.27 -14.48
C ASN A 152 2.92 10.91 -13.19
N SER A 153 2.31 10.60 -12.05
CA SER A 153 2.71 11.16 -10.75
C SER A 153 4.05 10.64 -10.24
N THR A 154 4.54 9.54 -10.82
CA THR A 154 5.78 8.87 -10.38
C THR A 154 6.96 9.09 -11.32
N VAL A 155 6.75 9.80 -12.44
CA VAL A 155 7.80 10.05 -13.42
C VAL A 155 8.88 10.93 -12.79
N VAL A 156 10.05 10.35 -12.58
CA VAL A 156 11.28 11.08 -12.22
C VAL A 156 12.25 10.95 -13.38
N LYS A 157 12.56 12.04 -14.07
CA LYS A 157 13.43 12.03 -15.24
C LYS A 157 14.55 13.07 -15.16
N GLY A 158 15.68 12.72 -15.75
CA GLY A 158 16.81 13.61 -16.03
C GLY A 158 17.17 13.58 -17.51
N THR A 159 18.39 14.01 -17.82
CA THR A 159 18.92 13.99 -19.20
C THR A 159 19.33 12.59 -19.65
N GLU A 160 19.68 11.70 -18.71
CA GLU A 160 20.24 10.36 -18.97
C GLU A 160 19.30 9.21 -18.57
N TYR A 161 18.55 9.38 -17.49
CA TYR A 161 17.72 8.33 -16.91
C TYR A 161 16.31 8.82 -16.61
N ALA A 162 15.35 7.90 -16.66
CA ALA A 162 14.01 8.09 -16.14
C ALA A 162 13.60 6.89 -15.28
N SER A 163 12.77 7.15 -14.27
CA SER A 163 12.20 6.15 -13.38
C SER A 163 10.71 6.39 -13.28
N VAL A 164 9.91 5.34 -13.43
CA VAL A 164 8.46 5.47 -13.53
C VAL A 164 7.77 4.15 -13.21
N TRP A 165 6.58 4.21 -12.62
CA TRP A 165 5.71 3.03 -12.50
C TRP A 165 4.75 2.92 -13.69
N THR A 166 4.58 1.70 -14.18
CA THR A 166 3.62 1.39 -15.25
C THR A 166 2.62 0.36 -14.75
N LYS A 167 1.47 0.28 -15.42
CA LYS A 167 0.44 -0.71 -15.17
C LYS A 167 0.06 -1.39 -16.48
N ARG A 168 0.14 -2.72 -16.51
CA ARG A 168 -0.40 -3.56 -17.57
C ARG A 168 -1.65 -4.24 -17.05
N LEU A 169 -2.81 -3.95 -17.64
CA LEU A 169 -4.11 -4.49 -17.24
C LEU A 169 -4.62 -5.46 -18.30
N SER A 170 -4.87 -6.71 -17.90
CA SER A 170 -5.44 -7.70 -18.78
C SER A 170 -6.95 -7.51 -18.96
N PRO A 171 -7.54 -7.98 -20.08
CA PRO A 171 -8.99 -7.99 -20.28
C PRO A 171 -9.77 -8.77 -19.21
N LYS A 172 -9.09 -9.64 -18.44
CA LYS A 172 -9.68 -10.46 -17.39
C LYS A 172 -9.62 -9.80 -16.00
N GLY A 173 -9.11 -8.57 -15.91
CA GLY A 173 -9.02 -7.81 -14.67
C GLY A 173 -7.79 -8.11 -13.81
N THR A 174 -6.90 -9.01 -14.24
CA THR A 174 -5.56 -9.15 -13.63
C THR A 174 -4.65 -8.04 -14.11
N TRP A 175 -3.66 -7.67 -13.31
CA TRP A 175 -2.75 -6.58 -13.65
C TRP A 175 -1.33 -6.85 -13.17
N THR A 176 -0.38 -6.17 -13.80
CA THR A 176 1.01 -6.05 -13.35
C THR A 176 1.36 -4.58 -13.21
N ILE A 177 1.85 -4.16 -12.04
CA ILE A 177 2.39 -2.83 -11.79
C ILE A 177 3.90 -2.97 -11.65
N ALA A 178 4.66 -2.33 -12.54
CA ALA A 178 6.08 -2.55 -12.69
C ALA A 178 6.85 -1.24 -12.58
N HIS A 179 8.00 -1.28 -11.92
CA HIS A 179 8.90 -0.14 -11.83
C HIS A 179 9.89 -0.20 -12.97
N TYR A 180 9.87 0.79 -13.86
CA TYR A 180 10.79 0.91 -14.98
C TYR A 180 11.90 1.91 -14.64
N THR A 181 13.13 1.55 -14.99
CA THR A 181 14.24 2.49 -15.10
C THR A 181 14.72 2.50 -16.54
N MET A 182 14.56 3.63 -17.22
CA MET A 182 14.89 3.81 -18.64
C MET A 182 16.18 4.61 -18.80
N ARG A 183 16.96 4.25 -19.81
CA ARG A 183 18.25 4.86 -20.14
C ARG A 183 18.16 5.51 -21.51
N ARG A 184 18.37 6.82 -21.55
CA ARG A 184 18.13 7.63 -22.75
C ARG A 184 19.09 7.27 -23.89
N ARG A 185 20.40 7.36 -23.64
CA ARG A 185 21.44 7.16 -24.66
C ARG A 185 21.48 5.73 -25.19
N GLU A 186 21.31 4.75 -24.31
CA GLU A 186 21.37 3.32 -24.64
C GLU A 186 20.07 2.82 -25.29
N ARG A 187 18.98 3.60 -25.26
CA ARG A 187 17.61 3.17 -25.58
C ARG A 187 17.32 1.80 -24.97
N SER A 188 17.48 1.69 -23.65
CA SER A 188 17.28 0.46 -22.91
C SER A 188 16.51 0.72 -21.62
N TYR A 189 15.97 -0.33 -21.01
CA TYR A 189 15.28 -0.25 -19.74
C TYR A 189 15.57 -1.47 -18.85
N THR A 190 15.38 -1.30 -17.55
CA THR A 190 15.36 -2.40 -16.56
C THR A 190 14.05 -2.35 -15.80
N VAL A 191 13.55 -3.52 -15.38
CA VAL A 191 12.37 -3.63 -14.51
C VAL A 191 12.82 -4.21 -13.17
N PRO A 192 13.39 -3.43 -12.24
CA PRO A 192 13.92 -3.95 -10.98
C PRO A 192 12.88 -4.74 -10.17
N ILE A 193 11.61 -4.33 -10.21
CA ILE A 193 10.52 -5.03 -9.52
C ILE A 193 9.19 -4.88 -10.25
N ALA A 194 8.37 -5.92 -10.18
CA ALA A 194 6.98 -5.92 -10.64
C ALA A 194 6.08 -6.63 -9.63
N TYR A 195 4.88 -6.12 -9.45
CA TYR A 195 3.82 -6.70 -8.64
C TYR A 195 2.67 -7.13 -9.54
N SER A 196 2.25 -8.38 -9.44
CA SER A 196 1.21 -8.94 -10.33
C SER A 196 0.07 -9.53 -9.52
N LEU A 197 -1.16 -9.07 -9.77
CA LEU A 197 -2.35 -9.77 -9.31
C LEU A 197 -2.54 -11.01 -10.18
N VAL A 198 -2.17 -12.17 -9.66
CA VAL A 198 -2.24 -13.44 -10.41
C VAL A 198 -3.69 -13.92 -10.56
N ARG A 199 -4.52 -13.67 -9.55
CA ARG A 199 -5.93 -14.05 -9.52
C ARG A 199 -6.73 -13.06 -8.68
N LEU A 200 -7.90 -12.67 -9.16
CA LEU A 200 -8.82 -11.78 -8.45
C LEU A 200 -9.73 -12.57 -7.49
N GLY A 201 -10.05 -11.99 -6.33
CA GLY A 201 -11.04 -12.52 -5.39
C GLY A 201 -10.53 -13.66 -4.52
N LYS A 202 -11.39 -14.62 -4.17
CA LYS A 202 -11.06 -15.67 -3.18
C LYS A 202 -9.91 -16.57 -3.64
N GLY A 203 -8.83 -16.58 -2.85
CA GLY A 203 -7.59 -17.27 -3.20
C GLY A 203 -6.73 -16.52 -4.23
N GLY A 204 -7.07 -15.25 -4.48
CA GLY A 204 -6.20 -14.29 -5.14
C GLY A 204 -4.95 -14.02 -4.31
N TYR A 205 -3.89 -13.63 -5.00
CA TYR A 205 -2.67 -13.16 -4.37
C TYR A 205 -1.91 -12.25 -5.32
N ILE A 206 -1.07 -11.41 -4.74
CA ILE A 206 -0.12 -10.57 -5.44
C ILE A 206 1.23 -11.27 -5.38
N ASP A 207 1.83 -11.50 -6.55
CA ASP A 207 3.21 -11.94 -6.64
C ASP A 207 4.13 -10.74 -6.81
N ALA A 208 5.37 -10.84 -6.31
CA ALA A 208 6.39 -9.82 -6.42
C ALA A 208 7.65 -10.41 -7.06
N GLU A 209 7.95 -9.98 -8.27
CA GLU A 209 9.07 -10.47 -9.06
C GLU A 209 10.14 -9.39 -9.17
N SER A 210 11.40 -9.73 -8.87
CA SER A 210 12.54 -8.81 -8.97
C SER A 210 13.48 -9.24 -10.10
N PHE A 211 13.78 -8.32 -11.03
CA PHE A 211 14.63 -8.57 -12.20
C PHE A 211 15.90 -7.72 -12.21
N ALA A 212 16.49 -7.49 -11.03
CA ALA A 212 17.56 -6.51 -10.74
C ALA A 212 18.82 -6.51 -11.64
N LYS A 213 18.95 -7.38 -12.65
CA LYS A 213 20.13 -7.48 -13.53
C LYS A 213 19.84 -7.50 -15.03
N ALA A 214 18.57 -7.56 -15.47
CA ALA A 214 18.27 -7.64 -16.90
C ALA A 214 18.02 -6.23 -17.48
N ALA A 215 18.89 -5.83 -18.40
CA ALA A 215 18.67 -4.66 -19.25
C ALA A 215 18.13 -5.12 -20.60
N TYR A 216 17.02 -4.54 -21.01
CA TYR A 216 16.31 -4.87 -22.24
C TYR A 216 16.44 -3.70 -23.22
N PRO A 217 16.73 -3.96 -24.51
CA PRO A 217 16.66 -2.92 -25.52
C PRO A 217 15.21 -2.46 -25.70
N ILE A 218 15.02 -1.16 -25.93
CA ILE A 218 13.74 -0.61 -26.37
C ILE A 218 13.60 -0.94 -27.85
N LEU A 219 12.62 -1.77 -28.18
CA LEU A 219 12.38 -2.22 -29.55
C LEU A 219 11.51 -1.20 -30.31
N PRO A 220 11.74 -1.02 -31.62
CA PRO A 220 10.83 -0.25 -32.47
C PRO A 220 9.40 -0.79 -32.40
N ASP A 221 8.42 0.10 -32.47
CA ASP A 221 6.97 -0.18 -32.43
C ASP A 221 6.50 -0.89 -31.15
N SER A 222 7.31 -0.85 -30.08
CA SER A 222 6.95 -1.40 -28.76
C SER A 222 6.20 -0.40 -27.89
N LEU A 223 5.50 -0.90 -26.85
CA LEU A 223 4.92 -0.04 -25.83
C LEU A 223 5.99 0.69 -25.02
N GLU A 224 7.16 0.09 -24.86
CA GLU A 224 8.31 0.71 -24.21
C GLU A 224 8.90 1.85 -25.03
N GLU A 225 8.84 1.79 -26.36
CA GLU A 225 9.19 2.93 -27.22
C GLU A 225 8.19 4.08 -27.04
N LYS A 226 6.88 3.79 -27.03
CA LYS A 226 5.86 4.81 -26.72
C LYS A 226 6.05 5.43 -25.35
N LEU A 227 6.42 4.63 -24.34
CA LEU A 227 6.74 5.12 -23.00
C LEU A 227 8.00 6.00 -23.03
N TYR A 228 9.03 5.60 -23.76
CA TYR A 228 10.25 6.39 -23.92
C TYR A 228 9.95 7.76 -24.54
N ASP A 229 9.20 7.80 -25.63
CA ASP A 229 8.85 9.02 -26.36
C ASP A 229 7.88 9.90 -25.55
N ALA A 230 7.02 9.30 -24.71
CA ALA A 230 6.17 10.06 -23.79
C ALA A 230 6.97 10.76 -22.67
N ILE A 231 8.15 10.23 -22.31
CA ILE A 231 9.02 10.78 -21.28
C ILE A 231 9.93 11.90 -21.85
N TRP A 232 10.45 11.75 -23.07
CA TRP A 232 11.41 12.67 -23.70
C TRP A 232 11.03 13.07 -25.12
#